data_AF-A0A3R7GVX8-F1
#
_entry.id   AF-A0A3R7GVX8-F1
#
_cell.length_a   1.000
_cell.length_b   1.000
_cell.length_c   1.000
_cell.angle_alpha   90.00
_cell.angle_beta   90.00
_cell.angle_gamma   90.00
#
_symmetry.space_group_name_H-M   'P 1'
#
loop_
_entity.id
_entity.type
_entity.pdbx_description
1 polymer ?
#
loop_
_entity_poly.entity_id
_entity_poly.type
_entity_poly.pdbx_seq_one_letter_code
_entity_poly.pdbx_strand_id
1 'polypeptide(L)' 'MLWEAADRVCGKRLKALIPKLVDAMERHGHLDLDPVVKGKLLQISAATIDRMLANARAHID' A
#
# COMPACT_ATOMS: atom_id res chain seq x y z
N MET A 1 -4.16 1.16 6.61
CA MET A 1 -3.37 2.40 6.53
C MET A 1 -2.93 2.80 5.13
N LEU A 2 -2.02 2.09 4.43
CA LEU A 2 -1.49 2.58 3.13
C LEU A 2 -2.56 2.76 2.03
N TRP A 3 -3.51 1.83 1.95
CA TRP A 3 -4.64 1.93 1.02
C TRP A 3 -5.62 3.05 1.41
N GLU A 4 -5.81 3.30 2.69
CA GLU A 4 -6.67 4.39 3.20
C GLU A 4 -6.03 5.76 2.94
N ALA A 5 -4.72 5.87 3.17
CA ALA A 5 -3.93 7.07 2.84
C ALA A 5 -3.88 7.35 1.33
N ALA A 6 -4.23 6.36 0.50
CA ALA A 6 -4.35 6.48 -0.95
C ALA A 6 -5.80 6.64 -1.41
N ASP A 7 -6.69 7.14 -0.55
CA ASP A 7 -8.13 7.34 -0.84
C ASP A 7 -8.83 6.08 -1.35
N ARG A 8 -8.40 4.91 -0.85
CA ARG A 8 -8.97 3.60 -1.16
C ARG A 8 -8.98 3.27 -2.68
N VAL A 9 -8.05 3.79 -3.46
CA VAL A 9 -7.96 3.50 -4.91
C VAL A 9 -7.77 2.00 -5.23
N CYS A 10 -8.11 1.62 -6.46
CA CYS A 10 -7.91 0.24 -6.95
C CYS A 10 -6.44 -0.19 -6.95
N GLY A 11 -6.16 -1.49 -6.86
CA GLY A 11 -4.80 -2.02 -6.70
C GLY A 11 -3.83 -1.62 -7.82
N LYS A 12 -4.33 -1.42 -9.04
CA LYS A 12 -3.53 -0.91 -10.17
C LYS A 12 -3.00 0.51 -9.91
N ARG A 13 -3.85 1.41 -9.41
CA ARG A 13 -3.45 2.78 -9.06
C ARG A 13 -2.61 2.80 -7.79
N LEU A 14 -3.01 2.01 -6.78
CA LEU A 14 -2.25 1.89 -5.54
C LEU A 14 -0.81 1.45 -5.82
N LYS A 15 -0.60 0.43 -6.66
CA LYS A 15 0.74 -0.03 -7.04
C LYS A 15 1.64 1.12 -7.54
N ALA A 16 1.11 2.00 -8.37
CA ALA A 16 1.86 3.15 -8.89
C ALA A 16 2.16 4.20 -7.81
N LEU A 17 1.34 4.29 -6.77
CA LEU A 17 1.48 5.25 -5.67
C LEU A 17 2.35 4.72 -4.52
N ILE A 18 2.44 3.40 -4.31
CA ILE A 18 3.17 2.78 -3.21
C ILE A 18 4.57 3.40 -3.00
N PRO A 19 5.43 3.57 -4.02
CA PRO A 19 6.77 4.10 -3.78
C PRO A 19 6.77 5.51 -3.18
N LYS A 20 5.87 6.39 -3.66
CA LYS A 20 5.76 7.77 -3.19
C LYS A 20 5.15 7.84 -1.78
N LEU A 21 4.14 7.00 -1.52
CA LEU A 21 3.48 6.94 -0.21
C LEU A 21 4.41 6.40 0.86
N VAL A 22 5.15 5.31 0.57
CA VAL A 22 6.11 4.72 1.50
C VAL A 22 7.20 5.74 1.84
N ASP A 23 7.81 6.38 0.83
CA ASP A 23 8.82 7.43 1.05
C ASP A 23 8.28 8.58 1.91
N ALA A 24 7.10 9.11 1.59
CA ALA A 24 6.50 10.19 2.36
C ALA A 24 6.22 9.77 3.81
N MET A 25 5.64 8.59 4.02
CA MET A 25 5.27 8.11 5.35
C MET A 25 6.49 7.81 6.21
N GLU A 26 7.57 7.27 5.65
CA GLU A 26 8.84 7.09 6.37
C GLU A 26 9.48 8.44 6.74
N ARG A 27 9.54 9.40 5.80
CA ARG A 27 10.07 10.75 6.07
C ARG A 27 9.31 11.49 7.17
N HIS A 28 8.02 11.23 7.29
CA HIS A 28 7.18 11.82 8.34
C HIS A 28 7.09 10.98 9.61
N GLY A 29 7.80 9.84 9.70
CA GLY A 29 7.83 8.97 10.89
C GLY A 29 6.53 8.19 11.11
N HIS A 30 5.65 8.10 10.12
CA HIS A 30 4.43 7.28 10.18
C HIS A 30 4.70 5.81 9.89
N LEU A 31 5.87 5.50 9.34
CA LEU A 31 6.25 4.16 8.93
C LEU A 31 7.73 3.92 9.19
N ASP A 32 8.04 2.74 9.74
CA ASP A 32 9.40 2.21 9.86
C ASP A 32 9.37 0.77 9.33
N LEU A 33 9.71 0.60 8.05
CA LEU A 33 9.72 -0.71 7.41
C LEU A 33 11.12 -1.32 7.46
N ASP A 34 11.18 -2.58 7.85
CA ASP A 34 12.35 -3.41 7.59
C ASP A 34 12.69 -3.36 6.06
N PRO A 35 13.97 -3.19 5.69
CA PRO A 35 14.38 -3.05 4.29
C PRO A 35 13.93 -4.21 3.39
N VAL A 36 13.86 -5.44 3.91
CA VAL A 36 13.39 -6.63 3.19
C VAL A 36 11.90 -6.52 2.93
N VAL A 37 11.13 -6.05 3.91
CA VAL A 37 9.68 -5.83 3.79
C VAL A 37 9.41 -4.72 2.78
N LYS A 38 10.14 -3.60 2.86
CA LYS A 38 10.05 -2.50 1.89
C LYS A 38 10.34 -2.98 0.47
N GLY A 39 11.40 -3.77 0.29
CA GLY A 39 11.74 -4.36 -1.01
C GLY A 39 10.60 -5.21 -1.59
N LYS A 40 9.99 -6.08 -0.77
CA LYS A 40 8.83 -6.88 -1.18
C LYS A 40 7.61 -6.02 -1.50
N LEU A 41 7.34 -4.99 -0.69
CA LEU A 41 6.22 -4.07 -0.89
C LEU A 41 6.34 -3.29 -2.19
N LEU A 42 7.55 -2.86 -2.56
CA LEU A 42 7.79 -2.14 -3.82
C LEU A 42 7.66 -3.02 -5.07
N GLN A 43 7.81 -4.35 -4.92
CA GLN A 43 7.71 -5.30 -6.03
C GLN A 43 6.32 -5.94 -6.18
N ILE A 44 5.40 -5.68 -5.23
CA ILE A 44 4.09 -6.33 -5.21
C ILE A 44 3.29 -6.03 -6.50
N SER A 45 2.57 -7.04 -6.99
CA SER A 45 1.71 -6.89 -8.16
C SER A 45 0.33 -6.33 -7.79
N ALA A 46 -0.30 -5.61 -8.72
CA ALA A 46 -1.65 -5.05 -8.52
C ALA A 46 -2.68 -6.14 -8.18
N ALA A 47 -2.62 -7.29 -8.84
CA ALA A 47 -3.51 -8.41 -8.55
C ALA A 47 -3.33 -8.95 -7.12
N THR A 48 -2.11 -8.95 -6.59
CA THR A 48 -1.84 -9.36 -5.20
C THR A 48 -2.39 -8.34 -4.23
N ILE A 49 -2.19 -7.05 -4.50
CA ILE A 49 -2.80 -5.96 -3.72
C ILE A 49 -4.32 -6.13 -3.66
N ASP A 50 -4.97 -6.31 -4.81
CA ASP A 50 -6.43 -6.43 -4.86
C ASP A 50 -6.94 -7.66 -4.09
N ARG A 51 -6.24 -8.81 -4.16
CA ARG A 51 -6.58 -9.99 -3.33
C ARG A 51 -6.39 -9.73 -1.84
N MET A 52 -5.30 -9.07 -1.44
CA MET A 52 -5.04 -8.74 -0.03
C MET A 52 -6.07 -7.75 0.54
N LEU A 53 -6.53 -6.80 -0.28
CA LEU A 53 -7.53 -5.82 0.11
C LEU A 53 -8.97 -6.32 -0.01
N ALA A 54 -9.22 -7.52 -0.56
CA ALA A 54 -10.56 -8.03 -0.80
C ALA A 54 -11.42 -8.04 0.46
N ASN A 55 -10.87 -8.56 1.58
CA ASN A 55 -11.56 -8.55 2.86
C ASN A 55 -11.77 -7.12 3.37
N ALA A 56 -10.76 -6.25 3.32
CA ALA A 56 -10.89 -4.87 3.77
C ALA A 56 -11.98 -4.10 2.99
N ARG A 57 -12.13 -4.39 1.70
CA ARG A 57 -13.19 -3.80 0.86
C ARG A 57 -14.58 -4.31 1.18
N ALA A 58 -14.72 -5.59 1.55
CA ALA A 58 -16.00 -6.18 1.91
C ALA A 58 -16.59 -5.61 3.21
N HIS A 59 -15.75 -4.96 4.04
CA HIS A 59 -16.14 -4.32 5.30
C HIS A 59 -16.14 -2.79 5.20
N ILE A 60 -16.21 -2.23 3.99
CA ILE A 60 -16.53 -0.81 3.83
C ILE A 60 -18.06 -0.67 3.95
N ASP A 61 -18.52 -0.04 5.03
CA ASP A 61 -19.90 0.45 5.18
C ASP A 61 -20.26 1.50 4.12
#